data_AF-A0A660YP83-F1
#
_entry.id   AF-A0A660YP83-F1
#
_cell.length_a   1.000
_cell.length_b   1.000
_cell.length_c   1.000
_cell.angle_alpha   90.00
_cell.angle_beta   90.00
_cell.angle_gamma   90.00
#
_symmetry.space_group_name_H-M   'P 1'
#
loop_
_entity.id
_entity.type
_entity.pdbx_description
1 polymer ?
#
loop_
_entity_poly.entity_id
_entity_poly.type
_entity_poly.pdbx_seq_one_letter_code
_entity_poly.pdbx_strand_id
1 'polypeptide(L)'
;MQICLDLYTNSIIFTERKEENMKKFVLLLLTISVLILSCQKNSVPDLSQQQQELLNAYVKLFELREKYSLSDSAFIDSSEIILNKSGFTPEKFQNAVNEFKNNPEQWNIFFEKAMKKLNKTKASANSG
;
A
#
# COMPACT_ATOMS: atom_id res chain seq x y z
N MET A 1 47.60 -12.76 -54.53
CA MET A 1 46.24 -13.25 -54.24
C MET A 1 46.04 -13.59 -52.75
N GLN A 2 46.79 -12.98 -51.82
CA GLN A 2 46.74 -13.28 -50.38
C GLN A 2 45.97 -12.22 -49.58
N ILE A 3 45.93 -10.97 -50.07
CA ILE A 3 45.44 -9.79 -49.36
C ILE A 3 43.89 -9.79 -49.21
N CYS A 4 43.18 -10.50 -50.09
CA CYS A 4 41.72 -10.57 -50.04
C CYS A 4 41.18 -11.53 -48.96
N LEU A 5 41.96 -12.52 -48.53
CA LEU A 5 41.50 -13.44 -47.48
C LEU A 5 41.52 -12.77 -46.10
N ASP A 6 42.50 -11.92 -45.81
CA ASP A 6 42.68 -11.30 -44.48
C ASP A 6 41.60 -10.24 -44.14
N LEU A 7 40.98 -9.63 -45.14
CA LEU A 7 39.86 -8.69 -44.93
C LEU A 7 38.55 -9.42 -44.58
N TYR A 8 38.35 -10.62 -45.10
CA TYR A 8 37.11 -11.38 -44.89
C TYR A 8 37.06 -12.01 -43.49
N THR A 9 38.18 -12.52 -42.98
CA THR A 9 38.27 -13.09 -41.63
C THR A 9 38.09 -12.04 -40.53
N ASN A 10 38.64 -10.84 -40.71
CA ASN A 10 38.48 -9.75 -39.75
C ASN A 10 37.02 -9.24 -39.68
N SER A 11 36.29 -9.25 -40.79
CA SER A 11 34.85 -8.91 -40.84
C SER A 11 34.00 -9.90 -40.05
N ILE A 12 34.27 -11.21 -40.16
CA ILE A 12 33.48 -12.25 -39.50
C ILE A 12 33.70 -12.23 -37.98
N ILE A 13 34.96 -12.10 -37.54
CA ILE A 13 35.31 -12.03 -36.11
C ILE A 13 34.70 -10.80 -35.44
N PHE A 14 34.61 -9.66 -36.15
CA PHE A 14 33.99 -8.45 -35.62
C PHE A 14 32.47 -8.59 -35.43
N THR A 15 31.81 -9.39 -36.27
CA THR A 15 30.36 -9.59 -36.24
C THR A 15 29.96 -10.54 -35.10
N GLU A 16 30.69 -11.65 -34.91
CA GLU A 16 30.47 -12.57 -33.78
C GLU A 16 30.75 -11.91 -32.42
N ARG A 17 31.81 -11.10 -32.32
CA ARG A 17 32.16 -10.39 -31.09
C ARG A 17 31.09 -9.35 -30.70
N LYS A 18 30.30 -8.84 -31.65
CA LYS A 18 29.19 -7.91 -31.38
C LYS A 18 27.96 -8.63 -30.81
N GLU A 19 27.67 -9.85 -31.25
CA GLU A 19 26.55 -10.65 -30.74
C GLU A 19 26.76 -11.11 -29.30
N GLU A 20 27.98 -11.55 -28.93
CA GLU A 20 28.25 -11.96 -27.55
C GLU A 20 28.09 -10.80 -26.55
N ASN A 21 28.51 -9.60 -26.94
CA ASN A 21 28.42 -8.42 -26.09
C ASN A 21 26.98 -7.91 -25.97
N MET A 22 26.16 -7.99 -27.02
CA MET A 22 24.73 -7.70 -26.93
C MET A 22 23.97 -8.70 -26.05
N LYS A 23 24.25 -9.99 -26.16
CA LYS A 23 23.62 -11.03 -25.31
C LYS A 23 23.93 -10.80 -23.83
N LYS A 24 25.16 -10.41 -23.50
CA LYS A 24 25.58 -10.01 -22.14
C LYS A 24 24.84 -8.76 -21.66
N PHE A 25 24.71 -7.74 -22.50
CA PHE A 25 23.96 -6.52 -22.15
C PHE A 25 22.46 -6.78 -21.93
N VAL A 26 21.84 -7.64 -22.76
CA VAL A 26 20.43 -8.01 -22.62
C VAL A 26 20.20 -8.82 -21.34
N LEU A 27 21.07 -9.79 -21.03
CA LEU A 27 21.02 -10.54 -19.76
C LEU A 27 21.18 -9.63 -18.54
N LEU A 28 22.07 -8.63 -18.63
CA LEU A 28 22.34 -7.69 -17.54
C LEU A 28 21.16 -6.71 -17.34
N LEU A 29 20.50 -6.27 -18.42
CA LEU A 29 19.26 -5.50 -18.35
C LEU A 29 18.10 -6.32 -17.77
N LEU A 30 18.01 -7.61 -18.10
CA LEU A 30 16.99 -8.52 -17.58
C LEU A 30 17.15 -8.75 -16.07
N THR A 31 18.37 -8.96 -15.58
CA THR A 31 18.63 -9.12 -14.14
C THR A 31 18.40 -7.82 -13.37
N ILE A 32 18.77 -6.66 -13.93
CA ILE A 32 18.47 -5.35 -13.32
C ILE A 32 16.95 -5.12 -13.25
N SER A 33 16.19 -5.45 -14.30
CA SER A 33 14.72 -5.32 -14.32
C SER A 33 14.05 -6.15 -13.21
N VAL A 34 14.48 -7.39 -13.01
CA VAL A 34 13.97 -8.27 -11.94
C VAL A 34 14.31 -7.71 -10.55
N LEU A 35 15.51 -7.14 -10.37
CA LEU A 35 15.91 -6.51 -9.11
C LEU A 35 15.11 -5.25 -8.78
N ILE A 36 14.73 -4.44 -9.78
CA ILE A 36 13.91 -3.24 -9.57
C ILE A 36 12.47 -3.65 -9.16
N LEU A 37 11.93 -4.73 -9.73
CA LEU A 37 10.60 -5.24 -9.37
C LEU A 37 10.56 -5.92 -7.99
N SER A 38 11.65 -6.58 -7.56
CA SER A 38 11.72 -7.19 -6.23
C SER A 38 11.92 -6.19 -5.07
N CYS A 39 12.27 -4.93 -5.35
CA CYS A 39 12.45 -3.91 -4.32
C CYS A 39 11.19 -3.11 -3.98
N GLN A 40 10.05 -3.36 -4.63
CA GLN A 40 8.76 -2.86 -4.14
C GLN A 40 8.28 -3.73 -2.98
N LYS A 41 9.02 -3.70 -1.88
CA LYS A 41 8.48 -4.09 -0.58
C LYS A 41 7.35 -3.10 -0.32
N ASN A 42 6.10 -3.57 -0.48
CA ASN A 42 4.85 -2.85 -0.17
C ASN A 42 4.83 -2.45 1.31
N SER A 43 5.67 -1.52 1.72
CA SER A 43 5.50 -0.78 2.96
C SER A 43 4.35 0.17 2.72
N VAL A 44 3.14 -0.32 2.98
CA VAL A 44 1.93 0.52 3.11
C VAL A 44 2.34 1.71 3.98
N PRO A 45 2.26 2.95 3.47
CA PRO A 45 2.68 4.14 4.20
C PRO A 45 2.14 4.12 5.62
N ASP A 46 2.98 4.45 6.60
CA ASP A 46 2.48 4.51 7.96
C ASP A 46 1.56 5.73 8.12
N LEU A 47 0.48 5.55 8.88
CA LEU A 47 -0.44 6.64 9.13
C LEU A 47 0.18 7.59 10.15
N SER A 48 0.00 8.90 9.98
CA SER A 48 0.38 9.86 11.02
C SER A 48 -0.41 9.60 12.31
N GLN A 49 0.09 10.10 13.45
CA GLN A 49 -0.58 9.90 14.74
C GLN A 49 -2.05 10.33 14.72
N GLN A 50 -2.38 11.47 14.10
CA GLN A 50 -3.76 11.94 13.98
C GLN A 50 -4.62 10.99 13.13
N GLN A 51 -4.05 10.45 12.04
CA GLN A 51 -4.74 9.50 11.18
C GLN A 51 -4.96 8.14 11.89
N GLN A 52 -4.02 7.74 12.75
CA GLN A 52 -4.18 6.57 13.62
C GLN A 52 -5.31 6.77 14.65
N GLU A 53 -5.41 7.95 15.26
CA GLU A 53 -6.52 8.25 16.17
C GLU A 53 -7.87 8.30 15.44
N LEU A 54 -7.91 8.88 14.24
CA LEU A 54 -9.10 8.84 13.38
C LEU A 54 -9.50 7.39 13.06
N LEU A 55 -8.54 6.56 12.69
CA LEU A 55 -8.75 5.14 12.42
C LEU A 55 -9.32 4.41 13.65
N ASN A 56 -8.79 4.70 14.83
CA ASN A 56 -9.24 4.12 16.09
C ASN A 56 -10.69 4.49 16.40
N ALA A 57 -11.04 5.78 16.27
CA ALA A 57 -12.40 6.26 16.46
C ALA A 57 -13.36 5.65 15.44
N TYR A 58 -12.97 5.62 14.16
CA TYR A 58 -13.78 5.05 13.07
C TYR A 58 -14.12 3.58 13.32
N VAL A 59 -13.13 2.76 13.66
CA VAL A 59 -13.33 1.33 13.95
C VAL A 59 -14.27 1.12 15.14
N LYS A 60 -14.08 1.87 16.23
CA LYS A 60 -14.93 1.76 17.42
C LYS A 60 -16.38 2.18 17.16
N LEU A 61 -16.57 3.27 16.41
CA LEU A 61 -17.90 3.73 16.00
C LEU A 61 -18.60 2.71 15.08
N PHE A 62 -17.84 2.07 14.21
CA PHE A 62 -18.35 0.99 13.36
C PHE A 62 -18.80 -0.22 14.20
N GLU A 63 -17.98 -0.67 15.14
CA GLU A 63 -18.34 -1.75 16.07
C GLU A 63 -19.55 -1.38 16.94
N LEU A 64 -19.67 -0.11 17.35
CA LEU A 64 -20.82 0.38 18.10
C LEU A 64 -22.10 0.35 17.25
N ARG A 65 -22.02 0.72 15.97
CA ARG A 65 -23.15 0.67 15.02
C ARG A 65 -23.60 -0.77 14.74
N GLU A 66 -22.71 -1.76 14.80
CA GLU A 66 -23.11 -3.17 14.71
C GLU A 66 -23.97 -3.61 15.91
N LYS A 67 -23.87 -2.92 17.07
CA LYS A 67 -24.55 -3.30 18.32
C LYS A 67 -25.82 -2.51 18.60
N TYR A 68 -25.90 -1.25 18.17
CA TYR A 68 -26.99 -0.33 18.51
C TYR A 68 -27.53 0.39 17.28
N SER A 69 -28.81 0.74 17.31
CA SER A 69 -29.40 1.65 16.31
C SER A 69 -28.80 3.05 16.45
N LEU A 70 -28.71 3.80 15.35
CA LEU A 70 -28.23 5.18 15.35
C LEU A 70 -29.09 6.13 16.19
N SER A 71 -30.38 5.80 16.35
CA SER A 71 -31.33 6.57 17.15
C SER A 71 -31.33 6.16 18.63
N ASP A 72 -30.57 5.13 18.99
CA ASP A 72 -30.48 4.65 20.37
C ASP A 72 -29.66 5.65 21.20
N SER A 73 -30.16 6.03 22.38
CA SER A 73 -29.42 6.91 23.30
C SER A 73 -28.08 6.30 23.68
N ALA A 74 -28.01 4.97 23.83
CA ALA A 74 -26.76 4.28 24.13
C ALA A 74 -25.71 4.45 23.00
N PHE A 75 -26.16 4.51 21.75
CA PHE A 75 -25.29 4.80 20.61
C PHE A 75 -24.79 6.25 20.68
N ILE A 76 -25.69 7.21 20.89
CA ILE A 76 -25.38 8.64 20.93
C ILE A 76 -24.34 8.90 22.04
N ASP A 77 -24.62 8.48 23.27
CA ASP A 77 -23.75 8.71 24.43
C ASP A 77 -22.38 8.04 24.24
N SER A 78 -22.37 6.78 23.78
CA SER A 78 -21.12 6.04 23.56
C SER A 78 -20.30 6.63 22.41
N SER A 79 -20.95 7.13 21.36
CA SER A 79 -20.28 7.74 20.22
C SER A 79 -19.57 9.03 20.62
N GLU A 80 -20.19 9.86 21.46
CA GLU A 80 -19.60 11.09 22.00
C GLU A 80 -18.36 10.76 22.85
N ILE A 81 -18.46 9.75 23.72
CA ILE A 81 -17.33 9.30 24.55
C ILE A 81 -16.16 8.80 23.68
N ILE A 82 -16.45 8.03 22.62
CA ILE A 82 -15.42 7.53 21.71
C ILE A 82 -14.70 8.69 21.01
N LEU A 83 -15.46 9.65 20.49
CA LEU A 83 -14.91 10.81 19.78
C LEU A 83 -14.06 11.69 20.70
N ASN A 84 -14.58 12.00 21.90
CA ASN A 84 -13.86 12.79 22.90
C ASN A 84 -12.55 12.14 23.33
N LYS A 85 -12.54 10.82 23.55
CA LYS A 85 -11.30 10.08 23.88
C LYS A 85 -10.25 10.12 22.78
N SER A 86 -10.68 10.21 21.53
CA SER A 86 -9.78 10.33 20.38
C SER A 86 -9.47 11.80 19.99
N GLY A 87 -9.94 12.78 20.77
CA GLY A 87 -9.67 14.20 20.52
C GLY A 87 -10.40 14.79 19.31
N PHE A 88 -11.57 14.22 18.97
CA PHE A 88 -12.42 14.67 17.88
C PHE A 88 -13.76 15.20 18.40
N THR A 89 -14.25 16.26 17.76
CA THR A 89 -15.68 16.61 17.78
C THR A 89 -16.40 15.87 16.64
N PRO A 90 -17.74 15.74 16.68
CA PRO A 90 -18.49 15.11 15.57
C PRO A 90 -18.21 15.76 14.21
N GLU A 91 -18.17 17.10 14.17
CA GLU A 91 -17.88 17.85 12.95
C GLU A 91 -16.45 17.60 12.45
N LYS A 92 -15.45 17.68 13.34
CA LYS A 92 -14.04 17.46 12.99
C LYS A 92 -13.82 16.02 12.49
N PHE A 93 -14.47 15.04 13.11
CA PHE A 93 -14.42 13.66 12.67
C PHE A 93 -15.00 13.50 11.27
N GLN A 94 -16.19 14.06 11.03
CA GLN A 94 -16.85 13.97 9.73
C GLN A 94 -16.02 14.64 8.62
N ASN A 95 -15.45 15.81 8.92
CA ASN A 95 -14.57 16.52 7.98
C ASN A 95 -13.32 15.71 7.67
N ALA A 96 -12.65 15.17 8.69
CA ALA A 96 -11.46 14.33 8.50
C ALA A 96 -11.79 13.08 7.65
N VAL A 97 -12.90 12.39 7.91
CA VAL A 97 -13.33 11.25 7.08
C VAL A 97 -13.61 11.68 5.63
N ASN A 98 -14.22 12.85 5.42
CA ASN A 98 -14.52 13.37 4.08
C ASN A 98 -13.24 13.75 3.32
N GLU A 99 -12.23 14.32 3.99
CA GLU A 99 -10.92 14.61 3.39
C GLU A 99 -10.27 13.36 2.82
N PHE A 100 -10.31 12.25 3.57
CA PHE A 100 -9.81 10.96 3.07
C PHE A 100 -10.59 10.47 1.85
N LYS A 101 -11.92 10.60 1.82
CA LYS A 101 -12.72 10.19 0.65
C LYS A 101 -12.36 10.95 -0.61
N ASN A 102 -11.88 12.19 -0.49
CA ASN A 102 -11.44 12.99 -1.62
C ASN A 102 -10.05 12.57 -2.15
N ASN A 103 -9.33 11.69 -1.44
CA ASN A 103 -8.06 11.12 -1.86
C ASN A 103 -8.15 9.58 -1.90
N PRO A 104 -8.47 8.98 -3.08
CA PRO A 104 -8.71 7.54 -3.21
C PRO A 104 -7.55 6.66 -2.73
N GLU A 105 -6.31 7.10 -2.92
CA GLU A 105 -5.12 6.34 -2.51
C GLU A 105 -5.01 6.28 -0.99
N GLN A 106 -5.15 7.43 -0.31
CA GLN A 106 -5.16 7.46 1.15
C GLN A 106 -6.37 6.77 1.74
N TRP A 107 -7.54 6.88 1.10
CA TRP A 107 -8.74 6.15 1.51
C TRP A 107 -8.54 4.64 1.48
N ASN A 108 -7.92 4.10 0.42
CA ASN A 108 -7.64 2.67 0.32
C ASN A 108 -6.72 2.20 1.44
N ILE A 109 -5.63 2.92 1.72
CA ILE A 109 -4.72 2.61 2.82
C ILE A 109 -5.45 2.64 4.18
N PHE A 110 -6.24 3.69 4.41
CA PHE A 110 -7.03 3.84 5.63
C PHE A 110 -8.02 2.69 5.81
N PHE A 111 -8.76 2.36 4.75
CA PHE A 111 -9.76 1.31 4.74
C PHE A 111 -9.15 -0.08 4.95
N GLU A 112 -8.04 -0.41 4.28
CA GLU A 112 -7.31 -1.65 4.51
C GLU A 112 -6.87 -1.80 5.97
N LYS A 113 -6.33 -0.73 6.56
CA LYS A 113 -5.94 -0.72 7.98
C LYS A 113 -7.16 -0.89 8.91
N ALA A 114 -8.31 -0.29 8.57
CA ALA A 114 -9.55 -0.42 9.34
C ALA A 114 -10.05 -1.87 9.32
N MET A 115 -10.12 -2.48 8.13
CA MET A 115 -10.51 -3.88 7.93
C MET A 115 -9.58 -4.83 8.68
N LYS A 116 -8.27 -4.62 8.61
CA LYS A 116 -7.29 -5.42 9.35
C LYS A 116 -7.52 -5.35 10.85
N LYS A 117 -7.89 -4.18 11.38
CA LYS A 117 -8.15 -3.99 12.80
C LYS A 117 -9.45 -4.68 13.25
N LEU A 118 -10.53 -4.51 12.48
CA LEU A 118 -11.81 -5.19 12.72
C LEU A 118 -11.65 -6.72 12.70
N ASN A 119 -10.91 -7.25 11.74
CA ASN A 119 -10.64 -8.69 11.64
C ASN A 119 -9.84 -9.23 12.84
N LYS A 120 -8.87 -8.45 13.35
CA LYS A 120 -8.13 -8.82 14.56
C LYS A 120 -9.05 -8.86 15.79
N THR A 121 -9.94 -7.87 15.96
CA THR A 121 -10.91 -7.87 17.06
C THR A 121 -11.82 -9.10 16.99
N LYS A 122 -12.36 -9.42 15.81
CA LYS A 122 -13.24 -10.59 15.60
C LYS A 122 -12.51 -11.92 15.84
N ALA A 123 -11.28 -12.05 15.35
CA ALA A 123 -10.48 -13.27 15.57
C ALA A 123 -10.18 -13.50 17.06
N SER A 124 -9.86 -12.44 17.81
CA SER A 124 -9.64 -12.52 19.25
C SER A 124 -10.89 -12.87 20.05
N ALA A 125 -12.08 -12.51 19.56
CA ALA A 125 -13.35 -12.84 20.21
C ALA A 125 -13.79 -14.30 19.99
N ASN A 126 -13.30 -14.97 18.93
CA ASN A 126 -13.65 -16.36 18.60
C ASN A 126 -12.63 -17.40 19.10
N SER A 127 -11.56 -16.97 19.78
CA SER A 127 -10.48 -17.83 20.27
C SER A 127 -10.38 -17.88 21.80
N GLY A 128 -11.39 -17.34 22.51
CA GLY A 128 -11.58 -17.50 23.96
C GLY A 128 -12.98 -18.02 24.26
#